data_AF-A0A2N2HGS1-F1
#
_entry.id   AF-A0A2N2HGS1-F1
#
_cell.length_a   1.000
_cell.length_b   1.000
_cell.length_c   1.000
_cell.angle_alpha   90.00
_cell.angle_beta   90.00
_cell.angle_gamma   90.00
#
_symmetry.space_group_name_H-M   'P 1'
#
loop_
_entity.id
_entity.type
_entity.pdbx_description
1 polymer ?
#
loop_
_entity_poly.entity_id
_entity_poly.type
_entity_poly.pdbx_seq_one_letter_code
_entity_poly.pdbx_strand_id
1 'polypeptide(L)'
;MITLFISLSMKLFFLLTPFFVLTVFLSMTEHMTKAEQRQVAIRTTMAVMIISLILYFAGNPIFSTLGITLDGFRIGAGSLL
;
A
#
# COMPACT_ATOMS: atom_id res chain seq x y z
N MET A 1 14.08 -0.67 22.54
CA MET A 1 13.02 0.25 22.06
C MET A 1 13.36 0.86 20.70
N ILE A 2 14.47 1.58 20.56
CA ILE A 2 14.91 2.18 19.27
C ILE A 2 15.10 1.13 18.17
N THR A 3 15.73 0.00 18.46
CA THR A 3 15.94 -1.10 17.49
C THR A 3 14.63 -1.67 16.94
N LEU A 4 13.60 -1.80 17.79
CA LEU A 4 12.27 -2.28 17.38
C LEU A 4 11.61 -1.26 16.43
N PHE A 5 11.67 0.02 16.78
CA PHE A 5 11.12 1.09 15.97
C PHE A 5 11.76 1.14 14.58
N ILE A 6 13.10 1.11 14.50
CA ILE A 6 13.83 1.12 13.23
C ILE A 6 13.51 -0.14 12.40
N SER A 7 13.50 -1.31 13.03
CA SER A 7 13.19 -2.57 12.34
C SER A 7 11.76 -2.59 11.78
N LEU A 8 10.77 -2.15 12.57
CA LEU A 8 9.38 -2.09 12.13
C LEU A 8 9.19 -1.06 11.00
N SER A 9 9.83 0.10 11.13
CA SER A 9 9.78 1.15 10.11
C SER A 9 10.37 0.69 8.79
N MET A 10 11.52 0.00 8.81
CA MET A 10 12.10 -0.58 7.61
C MET A 10 11.19 -1.65 6.98
N LYS A 11 10.64 -2.56 7.78
CA LYS A 11 9.71 -3.58 7.28
C LYS A 11 8.49 -2.97 6.61
N LEU A 12 7.87 -1.96 7.23
CA LEU A 12 6.74 -1.23 6.66
C LEU A 12 7.14 -0.48 5.38
N PHE A 13 8.32 0.14 5.36
CA PHE A 13 8.82 0.85 4.18
C PHE A 13 9.00 -0.09 2.98
N PHE A 14 9.62 -1.26 3.18
CA PHE A 14 9.77 -2.25 2.10
C PHE A 14 8.44 -2.89 1.70
N LEU A 15 7.57 -3.19 2.66
CA LEU A 15 6.22 -3.73 2.42
C LEU A 15 5.38 -2.81 1.52
N LEU A 16 5.49 -1.49 1.69
CA LEU A 16 4.74 -0.50 0.90
C LEU A 16 5.28 -0.32 -0.52
N THR A 17 6.42 -0.93 -0.87
CA THR A 17 7.09 -0.82 -2.18
C THR A 17 7.07 0.62 -2.76
N PRO A 18 7.45 1.64 -1.97
CA PRO A 18 7.15 3.03 -2.27
C PRO A 18 7.75 3.48 -3.60
N PHE A 19 8.95 3.01 -3.93
CA PHE A 19 9.61 3.33 -5.20
C PHE A 19 8.86 2.76 -6.41
N PHE A 20 8.36 1.53 -6.31
CA PHE A 20 7.61 0.92 -7.40
C PHE A 20 6.31 1.70 -7.65
N VAL A 21 5.55 1.97 -6.59
CA VAL A 21 4.28 2.71 -6.68
C VAL A 21 4.50 4.13 -7.21
N LEU A 22 5.54 4.83 -6.74
CA LEU A 22 5.88 6.17 -7.25
C LEU A 22 6.26 6.13 -8.72
N THR A 23 7.04 5.14 -9.16
CA THR A 23 7.46 5.01 -10.56
C THR A 23 6.27 4.75 -11.48
N VAL A 24 5.37 3.84 -11.07
CA VAL A 24 4.12 3.56 -11.78
C VAL A 24 3.25 4.82 -11.83
N PHE A 25 3.10 5.54 -10.72
CA PHE A 25 2.33 6.78 -10.69
C PHE A 25 2.91 7.83 -11.65
N LEU A 26 4.23 8.04 -11.65
CA LEU A 26 4.88 9.01 -12.53
C LEU A 26 4.76 8.61 -14.01
N SER A 27 4.95 7.33 -14.34
CA SER A 27 4.77 6.83 -15.71
C SER A 27 3.34 6.97 -16.20
N MET A 28 2.34 6.68 -15.35
CA MET A 28 0.93 6.79 -15.70
C MET A 28 0.44 8.25 -15.78
N THR A 29 1.17 9.20 -15.20
CA THR A 29 0.77 10.63 -15.16
C THR A 29 1.71 11.53 -15.96
N GLU A 30 2.64 10.97 -16.74
CA GLU A 30 3.68 11.71 -17.48
C GLU A 30 3.12 12.75 -18.46
N HIS A 31 1.98 12.43 -19.08
CA HIS A 31 1.30 13.24 -20.10
C HIS A 31 0.29 14.25 -19.50
N MET A 32 0.19 14.32 -18.17
CA MET A 32 -0.77 15.18 -17.47
C MET A 32 -0.15 16.50 -17.04
N THR A 33 -0.95 17.55 -16.96
CA THR A 33 -0.51 18.80 -16.32
C THR A 33 -0.34 18.61 -14.81
N LYS A 34 0.45 19.48 -14.16
CA LYS A 34 0.67 19.41 -12.70
C LYS A 34 -0.62 19.51 -11.88
N ALA A 35 -1.62 20.24 -12.39
CA ALA A 35 -2.93 20.36 -11.74
C ALA A 35 -3.71 19.03 -11.79
N GLU A 36 -3.73 18.39 -12.95
CA GLU A 36 -4.40 17.09 -13.13
C GLU A 36 -3.68 15.98 -12.36
N GLN A 37 -2.34 15.96 -12.39
CA GLN A 37 -1.52 15.03 -11.63
C GLN A 37 -1.83 15.13 -10.12
N ARG A 38 -1.99 16.35 -9.59
CA ARG A 38 -2.39 16.57 -8.19
C ARG A 38 -3.80 16.07 -7.90
N GLN A 39 -4.74 16.25 -8.83
CA GLN A 39 -6.09 15.74 -8.66
C GLN A 39 -6.13 14.21 -8.63
N VAL A 40 -5.35 13.55 -9.49
CA VAL A 40 -5.19 12.09 -9.47
C VAL A 40 -4.55 11.65 -8.16
N ALA A 41 -3.48 12.31 -7.71
CA ALA A 41 -2.86 11.99 -6.42
C ALA A 41 -3.86 12.01 -5.27
N ILE A 42 -4.66 13.07 -5.16
CA ILE A 42 -5.69 13.21 -4.11
C ILE A 42 -6.75 12.10 -4.22
N ARG A 43 -7.26 11.83 -5.43
CA ARG A 43 -8.24 10.77 -5.67
C ARG A 43 -7.70 9.39 -5.27
N THR A 44 -6.46 9.08 -5.67
CA THR A 44 -5.79 7.83 -5.32
C THR A 44 -5.57 7.72 -3.81
N THR A 45 -5.11 8.79 -3.15
CA THR A 45 -4.94 8.81 -1.70
C THR A 45 -6.27 8.54 -0.97
N MET A 46 -7.36 9.18 -1.41
CA MET A 46 -8.69 8.96 -0.83
C MET A 46 -9.16 7.52 -1.05
N ALA A 47 -8.97 6.95 -2.25
CA ALA A 47 -9.32 5.57 -2.54
C ALA A 47 -8.52 4.59 -1.66
N VAL A 48 -7.20 4.77 -1.54
CA VAL A 48 -6.33 3.94 -0.69
C VAL A 48 -6.73 4.06 0.78
N MET A 49 -7.09 5.26 1.26
CA MET A 49 -7.54 5.48 2.63
C MET A 49 -8.84 4.72 2.92
N ILE A 50 -9.82 4.80 2.01
CA ILE A 50 -11.09 4.08 2.15
C ILE A 50 -10.86 2.56 2.12
N ILE A 51 -10.06 2.06 1.17
CA ILE A 51 -9.72 0.63 1.09
C ILE A 51 -9.03 0.18 2.38
N SER A 52 -8.08 0.97 2.88
CA SER A 52 -7.38 0.69 4.14
C SER A 52 -8.33 0.62 5.33
N LEU A 53 -9.31 1.53 5.41
CA LEU A 53 -10.33 1.50 6.46
C LEU A 53 -11.21 0.26 6.35
N ILE A 54 -11.66 -0.08 5.14
CA ILE A 54 -12.46 -1.30 4.92
C ILE A 54 -11.66 -2.54 5.33
N LEU A 55 -10.39 -2.65 4.91
CA LEU A 55 -9.53 -3.77 5.31
C LEU A 55 -9.22 -3.77 6.80
N TYR A 56 -9.15 -2.61 7.45
CA TYR A 56 -8.96 -2.52 8.89
C TYR A 56 -10.15 -3.10 9.66
N PHE A 57 -11.38 -2.76 9.28
CA PHE A 57 -12.59 -3.23 9.98
C PHE A 57 -13.06 -4.62 9.53
N ALA A 58 -12.92 -4.94 8.24
CA ALA A 58 -13.49 -6.13 7.61
C ALA A 58 -12.43 -7.04 6.95
N GLY A 59 -11.14 -6.79 7.12
CA GLY A 59 -10.08 -7.57 6.47
C GLY A 59 -10.13 -9.06 6.80
N ASN A 60 -10.26 -9.42 8.09
CA ASN A 60 -10.32 -10.83 8.51
C ASN A 60 -11.43 -11.65 7.83
N PRO A 61 -12.71 -11.21 7.84
CA PRO A 61 -13.76 -11.93 7.13
C PRO A 61 -13.57 -11.91 5.61
N ILE A 62 -13.07 -10.81 5.01
CA ILE A 62 -12.79 -10.72 3.57
C ILE A 62 -11.70 -11.72 3.15
N PHE A 63 -10.60 -11.76 3.88
CA PHE A 63 -9.48 -12.66 3.58
C PHE A 63 -9.87 -14.12 3.80
N SER A 64 -10.66 -14.40 4.85
CA SER A 64 -11.16 -15.75 5.13
C SER A 64 -12.13 -16.28 4.07
N THR A 65 -12.99 -15.44 3.47
CA THR A 65 -13.91 -15.87 2.41
C THR A 65 -13.21 -16.06 1.06
N LEU A 66 -12.15 -15.29 0.81
CA LEU A 66 -11.32 -15.42 -0.39
C LEU A 66 -10.30 -16.57 -0.30
N GLY A 67 -10.19 -17.23 0.85
CA GLY A 67 -9.20 -18.30 1.09
C GLY A 67 -7.75 -17.79 1.16
N ILE A 68 -7.56 -16.47 1.33
CA ILE A 68 -6.24 -15.84 1.45
C ILE A 68 -5.93 -15.70 2.93
N THR A 69 -4.85 -16.31 3.41
CA THR A 69 -4.38 -16.05 4.78
C THR A 69 -3.62 -14.72 4.82
N LEU A 70 -3.68 -14.03 5.96
CA LEU A 70 -2.92 -12.80 6.18
C LEU A 70 -1.41 -13.04 5.94
N ASP A 71 -0.93 -14.26 6.19
CA ASP A 71 0.45 -14.67 5.91
C ASP A 71 0.74 -14.80 4.41
N GLY A 72 -0.18 -15.34 3.61
CA GLY A 72 -0.06 -15.36 2.15
C GLY A 72 0.03 -13.95 1.55
N PHE A 73 -0.74 -13.01 2.10
CA PHE A 73 -0.65 -11.59 1.72
C PHE A 73 0.72 -10.98 2.09
N ARG A 74 1.24 -11.27 3.28
CA ARG A 74 2.57 -10.81 3.73
C ARG A 74 3.72 -11.38 2.89
N ILE A 75 3.59 -12.62 2.40
CA ILE A 75 4.54 -13.24 1.47
C ILE A 75 4.49 -12.52 0.11
N GLY A 76 3.29 -12.33 -0.46
CA GLY A 76 3.12 -11.64 -1.74
C GLY A 76 3.60 -10.18 -1.73
N ALA A 77 3.49 -9.51 -0.58
CA ALA A 77 3.97 -8.14 -0.40
C ALA A 77 5.45 -8.03 0.01
N GLY A 78 6.21 -9.14 0.00
CA GLY A 78 7.66 -9.14 0.16
C GLY A 78 8.17 -8.94 1.60
N SER A 79 7.31 -9.09 2.62
CA SER A 79 7.73 -8.93 4.03
C SER A 79 8.49 -10.13 4.62
N LEU A 80 8.54 -11.26 3.89
CA LEU A 80 9.06 -12.55 4.35
C LEU A 80 10.17 -13.12 3.44
N LEU A 81 10.63 -12.34 2.46
CA LEU A 81 11.85 -12.59 1.68
C LEU A 81 13.07 -12.04 2.43
#